data_AF-A0A5C4IYC2-F1
#
_entry.id   AF-A0A5C4IYC2-F1
#
_cell.length_a   1.000
_cell.length_b   1.000
_cell.length_c   1.000
_cell.angle_alpha   90.00
_cell.angle_beta   90.00
_cell.angle_gamma   90.00
#
_symmetry.space_group_name_H-M   'P 1'
#
loop_
_entity.id
_entity.type
_entity.pdbx_description
1 polymer ?
#
loop_
_entity_poly.entity_id
_entity_poly.type
_entity_poly.pdbx_seq_one_letter_code
_entity_poly.pdbx_strand_id
1 'polypeptide(L)'
;MRETRATAGGLRTAIERSGYYPDLVADAVESAIGDEPVVAYVVHHEATFDPAMEVRRHVTVLVLSASRLLVCHTDEHPPGEGMAQPHASTTTEAVKLERVQSVAVTRVVPDPASYVPGVPPTEVVLTIGWGAIA
;
A
#
# COMPACT_ATOMS: atom_id res chain seq x y z
N MET A 1 -2.42 -1.05 23.30
CA MET A 1 -2.33 -0.21 22.08
C MET A 1 -0.91 -0.33 21.56
N ARG A 2 -0.69 -0.89 20.37
CA ARG A 2 0.63 -0.78 19.72
C ARG A 2 0.79 0.69 19.33
N GLU A 3 1.89 1.32 19.70
CA GLU A 3 2.21 2.68 19.27
C GLU A 3 2.35 2.69 17.75
N THR A 4 1.30 3.10 17.04
CA THR A 4 1.38 3.44 15.61
C THR A 4 1.85 4.89 15.50
N ARG A 5 2.97 5.23 16.14
CA ARG A 5 3.70 6.45 15.76
C ARG A 5 4.51 6.08 14.54
N ALA A 6 4.00 6.44 13.37
CA ALA A 6 4.75 6.29 12.15
C ALA A 6 5.99 7.18 12.23
N THR A 7 7.17 6.54 12.24
CA THR A 7 8.45 7.19 12.01
C THR A 7 9.00 6.67 10.69
N ALA A 8 9.91 7.40 10.05
CA ALA A 8 10.59 6.93 8.84
C ALA A 8 11.28 5.57 9.05
N GLY A 9 11.89 5.35 10.22
CA GLY A 9 12.44 4.03 10.59
C GLY A 9 11.36 2.93 10.68
N GLY A 10 10.15 3.29 11.12
CA GLY A 10 9.01 2.36 11.11
C GLY A 10 8.57 1.97 9.69
N LEU A 11 8.62 2.89 8.74
CA LEU A 11 8.25 2.64 7.33
C LEU A 11 9.19 1.62 6.70
N ARG A 12 10.50 1.83 6.78
CA ARG A 12 11.50 0.89 6.23
C ARG A 12 11.33 -0.52 6.80
N THR A 13 11.20 -0.65 8.12
CA THR A 13 10.94 -1.95 8.76
C THR A 13 9.62 -2.57 8.32
N ALA A 14 8.58 -1.78 8.06
CA ALA A 14 7.31 -2.30 7.54
C ALA A 14 7.43 -2.82 6.11
N ILE A 15 8.20 -2.13 5.25
CA ILE A 15 8.53 -2.59 3.89
C ILE A 15 9.34 -3.89 3.94
N GLU A 16 10.36 -3.96 4.78
CA GLU A 16 11.16 -5.19 4.98
C GLU A 16 10.31 -6.38 5.43
N ARG A 17 9.37 -6.15 6.35
CA ARG A 17 8.43 -7.18 6.82
C ARG A 17 7.45 -7.66 5.75
N SER A 18 7.21 -6.88 4.69
CA SER A 18 6.38 -7.32 3.57
C SER A 18 7.03 -8.47 2.78
N GLY A 19 8.37 -8.53 2.79
CA GLY A 19 9.17 -9.54 2.09
C GLY A 19 9.16 -9.42 0.56
N TYR A 20 8.54 -8.39 0.01
CA TYR A 20 8.32 -8.25 -1.44
C TYR A 20 9.21 -7.15 -2.02
N TYR A 21 10.34 -7.54 -2.62
CA TYR A 21 11.39 -6.66 -3.16
C TYR A 21 11.69 -5.42 -2.28
N PRO A 22 12.05 -5.62 -0.99
CA PRO A 22 12.05 -4.53 -0.01
C PRO A 22 12.99 -3.38 -0.37
N ASP A 23 14.15 -3.67 -0.98
CA ASP A 23 15.08 -2.62 -1.41
C ASP A 23 14.53 -1.81 -2.58
N LEU A 24 13.92 -2.46 -3.58
CA LEU A 24 13.29 -1.79 -4.72
C LEU A 24 12.13 -0.88 -4.27
N VAL A 25 11.28 -1.41 -3.39
CA VAL A 25 10.10 -0.69 -2.88
C VAL A 25 10.53 0.49 -2.01
N ALA A 26 11.50 0.29 -1.13
CA ALA A 26 12.02 1.36 -0.29
C ALA A 26 12.68 2.46 -1.12
N ASP A 27 13.52 2.11 -2.11
CA ASP A 27 14.18 3.07 -2.99
C ASP A 27 13.17 3.92 -3.78
N ALA A 28 12.12 3.29 -4.32
CA ALA A 28 11.05 4.01 -5.01
C ALA A 28 10.29 4.97 -4.09
N VAL A 29 9.96 4.56 -2.87
CA VAL A 29 9.26 5.39 -1.89
C VAL A 29 10.14 6.54 -1.40
N GLU A 30 11.39 6.27 -1.05
CA GLU A 30 12.37 7.25 -0.58
C GLU A 30 12.68 8.30 -1.67
N SER A 31 12.84 7.86 -2.91
CA SER A 31 13.03 8.75 -4.06
C SER A 31 11.82 9.67 -4.28
N ALA A 32 10.59 9.13 -4.20
CA ALA A 32 9.39 9.90 -4.50
C ALA A 32 8.97 10.86 -3.37
N ILE A 33 9.23 10.50 -2.10
CA ILE A 33 8.90 11.34 -0.94
C ILE A 33 9.92 12.47 -0.74
N GLY A 34 11.19 12.23 -1.09
CA GLY A 34 12.27 13.18 -0.88
C GLY A 34 12.49 13.50 0.60
N ASP A 35 12.68 14.77 0.93
CA ASP A 35 12.96 15.22 2.29
C ASP A 35 11.69 15.41 3.17
N GLU A 36 10.50 15.09 2.66
CA GLU A 36 9.26 15.28 3.40
C GLU A 36 9.14 14.28 4.57
N PRO A 37 8.83 14.76 5.80
CA PRO A 37 8.61 13.86 6.92
C PRO A 37 7.42 12.94 6.70
N VAL A 38 7.63 11.64 6.96
CA VAL A 38 6.56 10.64 6.99
C VAL A 38 5.72 10.82 8.25
N VAL A 39 4.45 11.19 8.07
CA VAL A 39 3.46 11.37 9.15
C VAL A 39 2.74 10.07 9.48
N ALA A 40 2.38 9.30 8.44
CA ALA A 40 1.72 8.00 8.57
C ALA A 40 2.06 7.13 7.37
N TYR A 41 1.96 5.81 7.53
CA TYR A 41 2.12 4.90 6.41
C TYR A 41 1.30 3.61 6.58
N VAL A 42 1.03 2.96 5.45
CA VAL A 42 0.50 1.59 5.37
C VAL A 42 1.31 0.83 4.33
N VAL A 43 1.74 -0.37 4.66
CA VAL A 43 2.35 -1.32 3.72
C VAL A 43 1.42 -2.50 3.60
N HIS A 44 0.89 -2.73 2.41
CA HIS A 44 -0.04 -3.82 2.13
C HIS A 44 0.53 -4.70 1.02
N HIS A 45 0.85 -5.95 1.37
CA HIS A 45 1.25 -6.97 0.41
C HIS A 45 0.03 -7.86 0.16
N GLU A 46 -0.42 -7.88 -1.09
CA GLU A 46 -1.56 -8.67 -1.53
C GLU A 46 -1.09 -9.71 -2.56
N ALA A 47 -1.77 -10.86 -2.56
CA ALA A 47 -1.66 -11.85 -3.62
C ALA A 47 -3.02 -11.98 -4.28
N THR A 48 -3.12 -11.57 -5.55
CA THR A 48 -4.30 -11.72 -6.37
C THR A 48 -4.10 -12.85 -7.36
N PHE A 49 -5.21 -13.46 -7.80
CA PHE A 49 -5.22 -14.26 -9.00
C PHE A 49 -5.66 -13.36 -10.15
N ASP A 50 -4.88 -13.32 -11.22
CA ASP A 50 -5.31 -12.62 -12.43
C ASP A 50 -6.39 -13.44 -13.18
N PRO A 51 -7.06 -12.87 -14.20
CA PRO A 51 -8.06 -13.58 -14.98
C PRO A 51 -7.54 -14.86 -15.67
N ALA A 52 -6.23 -15.02 -15.81
CA ALA A 52 -5.57 -16.22 -16.33
C ALA A 52 -5.22 -17.23 -15.23
N MET A 53 -5.67 -17.01 -13.98
CA MET A 53 -5.41 -17.84 -12.80
C MET A 53 -3.93 -17.85 -12.37
N GLU A 54 -3.15 -16.86 -12.77
CA GLU A 54 -1.78 -16.70 -12.30
C GLU A 54 -1.73 -15.91 -11.00
N VAL A 55 -0.87 -16.32 -10.06
CA VAL A 55 -0.66 -15.60 -8.81
C VAL A 55 0.14 -14.34 -9.11
N ARG A 56 -0.49 -13.18 -8.95
CA ARG A 56 0.18 -11.88 -8.95
C ARG A 56 0.39 -11.43 -7.52
N ARG A 57 1.65 -11.26 -7.16
CA ARG A 57 2.01 -10.59 -5.92
C ARG A 57 2.20 -9.13 -6.25
N HIS A 58 1.68 -8.27 -5.39
CA HIS A 58 1.95 -6.85 -5.48
C HIS A 58 2.00 -6.26 -4.09
N VAL A 59 2.71 -5.15 -3.97
CA VAL A 59 2.76 -4.39 -2.72
C VAL A 59 2.33 -2.96 -2.99
N THR A 60 1.44 -2.48 -2.14
CA THR A 60 1.01 -1.08 -2.08
C THR A 60 1.56 -0.45 -0.81
N VAL A 61 2.33 0.61 -0.96
CA VAL A 61 2.77 1.48 0.13
C VAL A 61 2.04 2.80 0.02
N LEU A 62 1.29 3.16 1.06
CA LEU A 62 0.73 4.50 1.24
C LEU A 62 1.60 5.26 2.22
N VAL A 63 2.02 6.47 1.87
CA VAL A 63 2.79 7.36 2.74
C VAL A 63 2.11 8.71 2.80
N LEU A 64 1.76 9.15 4.00
CA LEU A 64 1.21 10.47 4.25
C LEU A 64 2.32 11.40 4.68
N SER A 65 2.49 12.52 3.97
CA SER A 65 3.26 13.67 4.43
C SER A 65 2.34 14.80 4.90
N ALA A 66 2.92 15.93 5.28
CA ALA A 66 2.15 17.14 5.57
C ALA A 66 1.42 17.73 4.34
N SER A 67 1.85 17.39 3.13
CA SER A 67 1.38 18.04 1.90
C SER A 67 0.65 17.10 0.91
N ARG A 68 0.94 15.80 0.96
CA ARG A 68 0.43 14.82 0.00
C ARG A 68 0.30 13.41 0.58
N LEU A 69 -0.56 12.62 -0.05
CA LEU A 69 -0.58 11.17 0.03
C LEU A 69 0.23 10.63 -1.15
N LEU A 70 1.34 9.96 -0.86
CA LEU A 70 2.10 9.20 -1.84
C LEU A 70 1.56 7.77 -1.89
N VAL A 71 1.26 7.29 -3.09
CA VAL A 71 0.84 5.92 -3.37
C VAL A 71 1.94 5.27 -4.18
N CYS A 72 2.60 4.25 -3.65
CA CYS A 72 3.58 3.45 -4.37
C CYS A 72 3.03 2.05 -4.57
N HIS A 73 2.98 1.59 -5.81
CA HIS A 73 2.49 0.26 -6.17
C HIS A 73 3.56 -0.47 -6.96
N THR A 74 3.93 -1.67 -6.51
CA THR A 74 4.92 -2.51 -7.20
C THR A 74 4.28 -3.85 -7.56
N ASP A 75 4.24 -4.12 -8.85
CA ASP A 75 3.77 -5.37 -9.46
C ASP A 75 4.94 -6.16 -10.03
N GLU A 76 4.82 -7.49 -10.04
CA GLU A 76 5.68 -8.38 -10.82
C GLU A 76 4.92 -8.93 -12.04
N HIS A 77 5.65 -9.05 -13.13
CA HIS A 77 5.16 -9.53 -14.40
C HIS A 77 6.00 -10.71 -14.86
N PRO A 78 5.37 -11.74 -15.46
CA PRO A 78 6.09 -12.81 -16.13
C PRO A 78 6.88 -12.27 -17.34
N PRO A 79 7.78 -13.10 -17.92
CA PRO A 79 8.39 -12.77 -19.21
C PRO A 79 7.33 -12.44 -20.26
N GLY A 80 7.58 -11.41 -21.06
CA GLY A 80 6.65 -10.91 -22.07
C GLY A 80 7.37 -10.38 -23.31
N GLU A 81 6.61 -9.81 -24.24
CA GLU A 81 7.20 -9.20 -25.43
C GLU A 81 8.18 -8.07 -25.05
N GLY A 82 9.44 -8.19 -25.49
CA GLY A 82 10.50 -7.23 -25.18
C GLY A 82 11.23 -7.46 -23.85
N MET A 83 10.73 -8.33 -22.95
CA MET A 83 11.43 -8.71 -21.71
C MET A 83 11.41 -10.22 -21.50
N ALA A 84 12.54 -10.86 -21.78
CA ALA A 84 12.69 -12.32 -21.68
C ALA A 84 12.74 -12.86 -20.23
N GLN A 85 12.87 -11.98 -19.24
CA GLN A 85 12.92 -12.34 -17.82
C GLN A 85 11.71 -11.74 -17.08
N PRO A 86 11.28 -12.35 -15.95
CA PRO A 86 10.34 -11.70 -15.05
C PRO A 86 10.87 -10.34 -14.63
N HIS A 87 9.98 -9.37 -14.48
CA HIS A 87 10.35 -8.00 -14.14
C HIS A 87 9.30 -7.37 -13.23
N ALA A 88 9.72 -6.37 -12.46
CA ALA A 88 8.82 -5.60 -11.63
C ALA A 88 8.57 -4.21 -12.23
N SER A 89 7.35 -3.71 -12.12
CA SER A 89 7.01 -2.32 -12.40
C SER A 89 6.64 -1.62 -11.09
N THR A 90 7.24 -0.47 -10.81
CA THR A 90 6.86 0.36 -9.67
C THR A 90 6.29 1.69 -10.16
N THR A 91 5.09 2.03 -9.71
CA THR A 91 4.43 3.29 -10.00
C THR A 91 4.24 4.08 -8.71
N THR A 92 4.64 5.36 -8.72
CA THR A 92 4.45 6.28 -7.61
C THR A 92 3.53 7.44 -8.01
N GLU A 93 2.43 7.63 -7.30
CA GLU A 93 1.50 8.75 -7.48
C GLU A 93 1.55 9.68 -6.27
N ALA A 94 1.74 10.97 -6.51
CA ALA A 94 1.72 12.02 -5.49
C ALA A 94 0.39 12.77 -5.50
N VAL A 95 -0.51 12.44 -4.58
CA VAL A 95 -1.85 13.02 -4.48
C VAL A 95 -1.84 14.15 -3.46
N LYS A 96 -2.09 15.39 -3.89
CA LYS A 96 -2.30 16.50 -2.95
C LYS A 96 -3.46 16.19 -2.00
N LEU A 97 -3.32 16.51 -0.71
CA LEU A 97 -4.36 16.20 0.28
C LEU A 97 -5.71 16.87 -0.03
N GLU A 98 -5.70 18.08 -0.59
CA GLU A 98 -6.90 18.79 -1.03
C GLU A 98 -7.67 18.09 -2.17
N ARG A 99 -7.03 17.14 -2.87
CA ARG A 99 -7.67 16.34 -3.93
C ARG A 99 -8.30 15.05 -3.42
N VAL A 100 -8.06 14.67 -2.16
CA VAL A 100 -8.73 13.52 -1.56
C VAL A 100 -10.19 13.90 -1.30
N GLN A 101 -11.09 13.33 -2.09
CA GLN A 101 -12.52 13.61 -2.04
C GLN A 101 -13.26 12.77 -1.01
N SER A 102 -12.80 11.53 -0.79
CA SER A 102 -13.41 10.61 0.15
C SER A 102 -12.41 9.61 0.72
N VAL A 103 -12.66 9.19 1.96
CA VAL A 103 -11.98 8.09 2.62
C VAL A 103 -13.05 7.24 3.29
N ALA A 104 -13.08 5.94 2.97
CA ALA A 104 -13.99 4.97 3.56
C ALA A 104 -13.21 3.80 4.14
N VAL A 105 -13.69 3.28 5.27
CA VAL A 105 -13.15 2.08 5.91
C VAL A 105 -14.27 1.10 6.10
N THR A 106 -14.23 -0.01 5.36
CA THR A 106 -15.15 -1.14 5.51
C THR A 106 -14.51 -2.19 6.40
N ARG A 107 -15.29 -2.78 7.31
CA ARG A 107 -14.84 -3.80 8.25
C ARG A 107 -15.75 -5.02 8.14
N VAL A 108 -15.16 -6.21 8.10
CA VAL A 108 -15.90 -7.47 8.14
C VAL A 108 -15.78 -8.05 9.55
N VAL A 109 -16.93 -8.40 10.12
CA VAL A 109 -17.04 -9.04 11.44
C VAL A 109 -17.83 -10.33 11.27
N PRO A 110 -17.31 -11.48 11.70
CA PRO A 110 -18.06 -12.73 11.70
C PRO A 110 -19.11 -12.71 12.82
N ASP A 111 -20.28 -13.30 12.57
CA ASP A 111 -21.38 -13.42 13.54
C ASP A 111 -21.71 -12.10 14.29
N PRO A 112 -22.28 -11.10 13.60
CA PRO A 112 -22.50 -9.78 14.19
C PRO A 112 -23.46 -9.78 15.39
N ALA A 113 -24.32 -10.80 15.54
CA ALA A 113 -25.23 -10.93 16.68
C ALA A 113 -24.48 -11.20 18.01
N SER A 114 -23.30 -11.79 17.94
CA SER A 114 -22.44 -12.11 19.09
C SER A 114 -21.30 -11.11 19.28
N TYR A 115 -21.33 -9.95 18.60
CA TYR A 115 -20.24 -8.99 18.63
C TYR A 115 -19.98 -8.44 20.04
N VAL A 116 -18.71 -8.52 20.46
CA VAL A 116 -18.22 -7.90 21.70
C VAL A 116 -17.37 -6.67 21.35
N PRO A 117 -17.66 -5.49 21.93
CA PRO A 117 -16.84 -4.30 21.71
C PRO A 117 -15.35 -4.54 21.98
N GLY A 118 -14.51 -4.11 21.05
CA GLY A 118 -13.05 -4.26 21.14
C GLY A 118 -12.47 -5.46 20.39
N VAL A 119 -13.31 -6.39 19.91
CA VAL A 119 -12.86 -7.46 19.00
C VAL A 119 -12.45 -6.84 17.65
N PRO A 120 -11.23 -7.12 17.15
CA PRO A 120 -10.79 -6.62 15.85
C PRO A 120 -11.57 -7.30 14.70
N PRO A 121 -11.79 -6.60 13.58
CA PRO A 121 -12.42 -7.19 12.41
C PRO A 121 -11.53 -8.28 11.78
N THR A 122 -12.15 -9.20 11.05
CA THR A 122 -11.43 -10.22 10.27
C THR A 122 -10.82 -9.66 8.99
N GLU A 123 -11.44 -8.62 8.44
CA GLU A 123 -10.98 -7.94 7.23
C GLU A 123 -11.25 -6.44 7.35
N VAL A 124 -10.34 -5.64 6.79
CA VAL A 124 -10.49 -4.19 6.68
C VAL A 124 -10.13 -3.77 5.26
N VAL A 125 -11.04 -3.05 4.61
CA VAL A 125 -10.81 -2.44 3.31
C VAL A 125 -10.75 -0.93 3.50
N LEU A 126 -9.64 -0.31 3.06
CA LEU A 126 -9.47 1.13 3.00
C LEU A 126 -9.67 1.58 1.56
N THR A 127 -10.68 2.42 1.33
CA THR A 127 -10.92 3.06 0.03
C THR A 127 -10.67 4.54 0.14
N ILE A 128 -9.87 5.09 -0.76
CA ILE A 128 -9.57 6.51 -0.82
C ILE A 128 -9.84 6.96 -2.25
N GLY A 129 -10.71 7.95 -2.43
CA GLY A 129 -11.06 8.49 -3.75
C GLY A 129 -10.45 9.86 -4.00
N TRP A 130 -9.63 9.98 -5.04
CA TRP A 130 -9.02 11.26 -5.48
C TRP A 130 -9.09 11.50 -7.01
N GLY A 131 -9.81 10.62 -7.73
CA GLY A 131 -9.90 10.60 -9.19
C GLY A 131 -8.90 9.62 -9.82
N ALA A 132 -9.04 9.36 -11.12
CA ALA A 132 -8.06 8.57 -11.88
C ALA A 132 -6.93 9.47 -12.39
N ILE A 133 -5.73 8.90 -12.52
CA ILE A 133 -4.75 9.42 -13.47
C ILE A 133 -5.35 9.18 -14.86
N ALA A 134 -5.67 10.27 -15.58
CA ALA A 134 -6.06 10.21 -16.98
C ALA A 134 -4.81 10.08 -17.87
#